data_AF-A0A924DS24-F1
#
_entry.id   AF-A0A924DS24-F1
#
_cell.length_a   1.000
_cell.length_b   1.000
_cell.length_c   1.000
_cell.angle_alpha   90.00
_cell.angle_beta   90.00
_cell.angle_gamma   90.00
#
_symmetry.space_group_name_H-M   'P 1'
#
loop_
_entity.id
_entity.type
_entity.pdbx_description
1 polymer ?
#
loop_
_entity_poly.entity_id
_entity_poly.type
_entity_poly.pdbx_seq_one_letter_code
_entity_poly.pdbx_strand_id
1 'polypeptide(L)'
;MKSIVHDGDLNIINNIDPNLGWITSVKYNFPDMHDHGSSLLWAPLFAIASLFNKLIGLSPIVLQGSSNPVHYDMVVIFIMNVFFGLIGLKIIRHIVTRVFSITPPLWSIFLVVFTTGFFNFLMYQFSSADITLFFYATLVTYYMSFINEEWSRLDFLLLGCLFAFGSVIKLTFPLLIPIYFFFYFTNIKFSFFDFIKRNLFFIFGLVVIYFLNETNNMLKFGFVNLDQGYSYSYNLNNLFSPIPHFRPFFGPAGLFIVSPISLFATLALFFLFFLLINRKFKMEKDIYFFLVVGISFIAKHCLNLTAIFDGYAGFGSRQYMIDTIVIYMLIVVIYKNRFDYKKFYKFSIAVFILCMVWTCVENLWWLSVTTLPKASFNAYYIQDYLVLLNQLSKMLVNLFLLLKNLPFHYVKNINYMFLLIIPVWVWTKFKSFLFHREVEKVKLTFQYTGTIIVLFYTYVTFSNLYFNPRNVAIMKKQNYFSKKVVGNGKEIFLYDEYTSSIVYAMEIAKLNKNREWFDYQKSVLGKLLERTKKQIVFDPIDFKSQLDFGKLKTLEVDFHNDDFNEVLDYNSPVTFKVWK
;
A
#
# COMPACT_ATOMS: atom_id res chain seq x y z
N MET A 1 14.58 -6.96 5.31
CA MET A 1 15.40 -5.77 5.73
C MET A 1 16.50 -6.13 6.72
N LYS A 2 16.20 -6.75 7.88
CA LYS A 2 17.24 -7.15 8.85
C LYS A 2 18.33 -8.01 8.21
N SER A 3 17.92 -9.03 7.45
CA SER A 3 18.82 -9.88 6.66
C SER A 3 19.69 -9.07 5.69
N ILE A 4 19.09 -8.23 4.83
CA ILE A 4 19.82 -7.34 3.90
C ILE A 4 20.98 -6.57 4.57
N VAL A 5 20.75 -6.00 5.76
CA VAL A 5 21.75 -5.17 6.46
C VAL A 5 22.73 -5.97 7.30
N HIS A 6 22.27 -7.04 7.96
CA HIS A 6 23.14 -7.86 8.82
C HIS A 6 23.98 -8.86 8.02
N ASP A 7 23.41 -9.44 6.97
CA ASP A 7 24.06 -10.44 6.12
C ASP A 7 24.88 -9.76 5.00
N GLY A 8 24.56 -8.50 4.67
CA GLY A 8 25.26 -7.71 3.67
C GLY A 8 25.13 -8.22 2.24
N ASP A 9 24.20 -9.15 1.98
CA ASP A 9 24.07 -9.89 0.72
C ASP A 9 23.07 -9.26 -0.26
N LEU A 10 22.46 -8.12 0.09
CA LEU A 10 21.41 -7.41 -0.66
C LEU A 10 20.28 -8.33 -1.16
N ASN A 11 20.08 -9.47 -0.51
CA ASN A 11 19.10 -10.47 -0.95
C ASN A 11 17.69 -9.96 -0.66
N ILE A 12 16.97 -9.57 -1.72
CA ILE A 12 15.58 -9.11 -1.62
C ILE A 12 14.57 -10.26 -1.72
N ILE A 13 15.01 -11.47 -2.12
CA ILE A 13 14.15 -12.56 -2.57
C ILE A 13 13.72 -13.50 -1.42
N ASN A 14 14.50 -13.61 -0.35
CA ASN A 14 14.25 -14.53 0.77
C ASN A 14 14.08 -13.83 2.14
N ASN A 15 13.37 -12.71 2.19
CA ASN A 15 13.08 -11.99 3.43
C ASN A 15 11.76 -12.45 4.08
N ILE A 16 11.68 -13.68 4.57
CA ILE A 16 10.47 -14.18 5.25
C ILE A 16 10.75 -14.68 6.66
N ASP A 17 9.71 -14.71 7.48
CA ASP A 17 9.77 -15.38 8.78
C ASP A 17 9.98 -16.90 8.58
N PRO A 18 10.97 -17.53 9.24
CA PRO A 18 11.21 -18.98 9.15
C PRO A 18 9.97 -19.85 9.45
N ASN A 19 9.06 -19.37 10.29
CA ASN A 19 7.82 -20.06 10.66
C ASN A 19 6.79 -20.05 9.53
N LEU A 20 6.82 -19.02 8.68
CA LEU A 20 5.96 -18.89 7.50
C LEU A 20 6.58 -19.55 6.24
N GLY A 21 7.85 -19.92 6.31
CA GLY A 21 8.62 -20.44 5.19
C GLY A 21 8.47 -21.93 4.93
N TRP A 22 7.28 -22.51 4.94
CA TRP A 22 7.09 -23.95 4.68
C TRP A 22 6.87 -24.28 3.19
N ILE A 23 6.48 -23.29 2.38
CA ILE A 23 6.40 -23.39 0.91
C ILE A 23 7.63 -22.73 0.29
N THR A 24 8.20 -23.37 -0.73
CA THR A 24 9.30 -22.85 -1.56
C THR A 24 8.95 -22.96 -3.04
N SER A 25 9.56 -22.11 -3.87
CA SER A 25 9.43 -22.23 -5.33
C SER A 25 10.33 -23.33 -5.89
N VAL A 26 10.15 -23.68 -7.16
CA VAL A 26 11.08 -24.57 -7.90
C VAL A 26 12.52 -24.05 -7.99
N LYS A 27 12.73 -22.77 -7.69
CA LYS A 27 14.06 -22.17 -7.54
C LYS A 27 14.58 -22.24 -6.09
N TYR A 28 13.84 -22.90 -5.21
CA TYR A 28 14.11 -23.08 -3.78
C TYR A 28 14.21 -21.77 -2.99
N ASN A 29 13.47 -20.77 -3.45
CA ASN A 29 13.30 -19.48 -2.79
C ASN A 29 11.93 -19.40 -2.12
N PHE A 30 11.80 -18.49 -1.17
CA PHE A 30 10.55 -18.26 -0.48
C PHE A 30 9.64 -17.34 -1.29
N PRO A 31 8.51 -17.86 -1.80
CA PRO A 31 7.65 -17.11 -2.70
C PRO A 31 6.73 -16.20 -1.88
N ASP A 32 7.29 -15.10 -1.41
CA ASP A 32 6.52 -14.05 -0.77
C ASP A 32 6.02 -13.03 -1.82
N MET A 33 4.73 -12.73 -1.81
CA MET A 33 4.20 -11.71 -2.70
C MET A 33 4.49 -10.29 -2.22
N HIS A 34 4.99 -10.03 -1.00
CA HIS A 34 5.33 -8.69 -0.49
C HIS A 34 6.42 -7.96 -1.32
N ASP A 35 6.46 -6.64 -1.16
CA ASP A 35 7.26 -5.76 -2.02
C ASP A 35 8.75 -5.86 -1.76
N HIS A 36 9.54 -5.86 -2.85
CA HIS A 36 10.99 -5.88 -2.76
C HIS A 36 11.55 -4.46 -2.58
N GLY A 37 10.86 -3.47 -3.14
CA GLY A 37 11.35 -2.10 -3.25
C GLY A 37 11.38 -1.32 -1.94
N SER A 38 10.44 -1.51 -1.00
CA SER A 38 10.47 -0.73 0.25
C SER A 38 11.61 -1.19 1.14
N SER A 39 11.91 -2.48 1.15
CA SER A 39 13.11 -3.01 1.81
C SER A 39 14.40 -2.37 1.28
N LEU A 40 14.48 -2.09 -0.03
CA LEU A 40 15.62 -1.39 -0.63
C LEU A 40 15.69 0.09 -0.21
N LEU A 41 14.55 0.78 -0.17
CA LEU A 41 14.48 2.18 0.26
C LEU A 41 14.76 2.34 1.76
N TRP A 42 14.41 1.34 2.57
CA TRP A 42 14.61 1.37 4.02
C TRP A 42 15.98 0.88 4.46
N ALA A 43 16.61 -0.03 3.72
CA ALA A 43 17.88 -0.65 4.11
C ALA A 43 18.99 0.36 4.49
N PRO A 44 19.22 1.48 3.75
CA PRO A 44 20.22 2.47 4.15
C PRO A 44 19.91 3.11 5.51
N LEU A 45 18.65 3.42 5.76
CA LEU A 45 18.19 4.05 7.00
C LEU A 45 18.30 3.07 8.18
N PHE A 46 17.96 1.81 7.93
CA PHE A 46 18.14 0.73 8.90
C PHE A 46 19.62 0.49 9.22
N ALA A 47 20.50 0.53 8.23
CA ALA A 47 21.95 0.38 8.44
C ALA A 47 22.52 1.51 9.30
N ILE A 48 22.14 2.76 9.02
CA ILE A 48 22.55 3.91 9.84
C ILE A 48 22.06 3.74 11.28
N ALA A 49 20.80 3.35 11.46
CA ALA A 49 20.24 3.15 12.78
C ALA A 49 20.92 1.99 13.53
N SER A 50 21.15 0.85 12.86
CA SER A 50 21.87 -0.29 13.45
C SER A 50 23.27 0.09 13.92
N LEU A 51 24.00 0.89 13.12
CA LEU A 51 25.29 1.44 13.51
C LEU A 51 25.18 2.35 14.73
N PHE A 52 24.18 3.23 14.76
CA PHE A 52 23.92 4.11 15.90
C PHE A 52 23.62 3.35 17.19
N ASN A 53 22.81 2.29 17.10
CA ASN A 53 22.52 1.40 18.22
C ASN A 53 23.78 0.74 18.78
N LYS A 54 24.66 0.23 17.89
CA LYS A 54 25.95 -0.34 18.28
C LYS A 54 26.86 0.67 18.98
N LEU A 55 26.88 1.92 18.51
CA LEU A 55 27.75 2.97 19.05
C LEU A 55 27.29 3.52 20.40
N ILE A 56 25.97 3.57 20.64
CA ILE A 56 25.38 4.20 21.82
C ILE A 56 24.94 3.18 22.89
N GLY A 57 24.85 1.89 22.53
CA GLY A 57 24.51 0.82 23.47
C GLY A 57 23.08 0.94 24.01
N LEU A 58 22.09 1.10 23.12
CA LEU A 58 20.70 1.20 23.54
C LEU A 58 20.15 -0.18 23.94
N SER A 59 19.78 -0.33 25.21
CA SER A 59 19.05 -1.51 25.68
C SER A 59 17.65 -1.57 25.02
N PRO A 60 17.17 -2.76 24.63
CA PRO A 60 15.80 -2.92 24.14
C PRO A 60 14.79 -2.43 25.19
N ILE A 61 13.80 -1.65 24.76
CA ILE A 61 12.75 -1.13 25.65
C ILE A 61 11.73 -2.24 25.85
N VAL A 62 11.64 -2.76 27.06
CA VAL A 62 10.48 -3.54 27.50
C VAL A 62 9.44 -2.53 27.99
N LEU A 63 8.37 -2.32 27.22
CA LEU A 63 7.25 -1.54 27.72
C LEU A 63 6.57 -2.34 28.84
N GLN A 64 6.37 -1.72 30.01
CA GLN A 64 5.61 -2.35 31.09
C GLN A 64 4.21 -2.74 30.57
N GLY A 65 3.91 -4.04 30.58
CA GLY A 65 2.61 -4.59 30.17
C GLY A 65 2.53 -5.15 28.74
N SER A 66 3.59 -5.04 27.91
CA SER A 66 3.67 -5.81 26.66
C SER A 66 4.59 -7.03 26.83
N SER A 67 4.12 -8.21 26.45
CA SER A 67 4.92 -9.44 26.40
C SER A 67 6.05 -9.37 25.36
N ASN A 68 5.96 -8.45 24.41
CA ASN A 68 6.96 -8.24 23.36
C ASN A 68 7.75 -6.95 23.60
N PRO A 69 9.10 -7.00 23.66
CA PRO A 69 9.93 -5.80 23.72
C PRO A 69 9.74 -4.96 22.46
N VAL A 70 9.62 -3.63 22.62
CA VAL A 70 9.66 -2.73 21.47
C VAL A 70 11.10 -2.72 20.98
N HIS A 71 11.30 -3.39 19.85
CA HIS A 71 12.60 -3.43 19.21
C HIS A 71 12.94 -2.06 18.63
N TYR A 72 14.19 -1.65 18.80
CA TYR A 72 14.77 -0.44 18.24
C TYR A 72 14.39 -0.20 16.76
N ASP A 73 14.36 -1.28 16.00
CA ASP A 73 13.98 -1.33 14.58
C ASP A 73 12.59 -0.75 14.30
N MET A 74 11.62 -0.99 15.20
CA MET A 74 10.26 -0.46 15.06
C MET A 74 10.22 1.06 15.20
N VAL A 75 11.00 1.61 16.14
CA VAL A 75 11.11 3.06 16.36
C VAL A 75 11.72 3.75 15.14
N VAL A 76 12.75 3.14 14.55
CA VAL A 76 13.39 3.65 13.33
C VAL A 76 12.40 3.70 12.19
N ILE A 77 11.69 2.59 11.93
CA ILE A 77 10.70 2.50 10.86
C ILE A 77 9.58 3.55 11.07
N PHE A 78 9.10 3.72 12.30
CA PHE A 78 8.13 4.76 12.64
C PHE A 78 8.63 6.17 12.31
N ILE A 79 9.83 6.54 12.78
CA ILE A 79 10.42 7.86 12.51
C ILE A 79 10.60 8.08 11.00
N MET A 80 11.04 7.06 10.26
CA MET A 80 11.20 7.14 8.81
C MET A 80 9.88 7.34 8.08
N ASN A 81 8.82 6.64 8.50
CA ASN A 81 7.50 6.85 7.90
C ASN A 81 6.95 8.24 8.22
N VAL A 82 7.10 8.73 9.46
CA VAL A 82 6.76 10.13 9.79
C VAL A 82 7.52 11.11 8.91
N PHE A 83 8.82 10.87 8.71
CA PHE A 83 9.67 11.70 7.86
C PHE A 83 9.22 11.72 6.40
N PHE A 84 9.08 10.55 5.77
CA PHE A 84 8.64 10.44 4.38
C PHE A 84 7.23 11.01 4.17
N GLY A 85 6.33 10.78 5.13
CA GLY A 85 4.97 11.34 5.10
C GLY A 85 4.98 12.86 5.09
N LEU A 86 5.72 13.49 6.03
CA LEU A 86 5.82 14.96 6.10
C LEU A 86 6.47 15.57 4.86
N ILE A 87 7.49 14.92 4.31
CA ILE A 87 8.14 15.40 3.08
C ILE A 87 7.18 15.29 1.90
N GLY A 88 6.51 14.16 1.70
CA GLY A 88 5.53 13.99 0.64
C GLY A 88 4.41 15.04 0.73
N LEU A 89 3.86 15.28 1.93
CA LEU A 89 2.85 16.32 2.17
C LEU A 89 3.34 17.75 1.87
N LYS A 90 4.64 18.02 2.02
CA LYS A 90 5.21 19.29 1.61
C LYS A 90 5.45 19.37 0.10
N ILE A 91 5.90 18.29 -0.54
CA ILE A 91 6.11 18.24 -1.99
C ILE A 91 4.77 18.41 -2.71
N ILE A 92 3.71 17.72 -2.29
CA ILE A 92 2.40 17.83 -2.92
C ILE A 92 1.83 19.26 -2.84
N ARG A 93 2.00 19.95 -1.71
CA ARG A 93 1.65 21.37 -1.57
C ARG A 93 2.41 22.23 -2.59
N HIS A 94 3.69 21.95 -2.80
CA HIS A 94 4.50 22.67 -3.78
C HIS A 94 4.06 22.38 -5.23
N ILE A 95 3.73 21.13 -5.56
CA ILE A 95 3.15 20.75 -6.86
C ILE A 95 1.89 21.59 -7.11
N VAL A 96 0.96 21.60 -6.16
CA VAL A 96 -0.29 22.36 -6.28
C VAL A 96 -0.02 23.85 -6.48
N THR A 97 0.89 24.45 -5.71
CA THR A 97 1.23 25.88 -5.86
C THR A 97 1.80 26.20 -7.22
N ARG A 98 2.62 25.32 -7.78
CA ARG A 98 3.17 25.49 -9.13
C ARG A 98 2.10 25.33 -10.21
N VAL A 99 1.25 24.32 -10.11
CA VAL A 99 0.30 23.95 -11.17
C VAL A 99 -0.88 24.91 -11.23
N PHE A 100 -1.45 25.26 -10.07
CA PHE A 100 -2.68 26.04 -9.99
C PHE A 100 -2.45 27.50 -9.59
N SER A 101 -1.20 27.90 -9.31
CA SER A 101 -0.81 29.24 -8.83
C SER A 101 -1.50 29.63 -7.53
N ILE A 102 -1.79 28.66 -6.66
CA ILE A 102 -2.45 28.85 -5.36
C ILE A 102 -1.58 28.27 -4.28
N THR A 103 -1.32 29.01 -3.22
CA THR A 103 -0.67 28.45 -2.02
C THR A 103 -1.75 27.90 -1.09
N PRO A 104 -1.94 26.57 -0.99
CA PRO A 104 -2.93 26.04 -0.07
C PRO A 104 -2.53 26.40 1.37
N PRO A 105 -3.50 26.65 2.25
CA PRO A 105 -3.21 26.92 3.65
C PRO A 105 -2.60 25.68 4.32
N LEU A 106 -1.76 25.87 5.34
CA LEU A 106 -1.08 24.77 6.02
C LEU A 106 -2.05 23.73 6.60
N TRP A 107 -3.23 24.16 7.06
CA TRP A 107 -4.22 23.25 7.63
C TRP A 107 -4.78 22.24 6.59
N SER A 108 -4.63 22.50 5.29
CA SER A 108 -5.00 21.55 4.23
C SER A 108 -4.19 20.25 4.28
N ILE A 109 -3.01 20.26 4.91
CA ILE A 109 -2.19 19.06 5.15
C ILE A 109 -2.86 18.16 6.19
N PHE A 110 -3.40 18.73 7.27
CA PHE A 110 -4.12 17.96 8.29
C PHE A 110 -5.36 17.28 7.69
N LEU A 111 -6.02 17.93 6.72
CA LEU A 111 -7.11 17.30 6.00
C LEU A 111 -6.68 15.99 5.39
N VAL A 112 -5.63 16.00 4.56
CA VAL A 112 -5.13 14.81 3.89
C VAL A 112 -4.81 13.70 4.90
N VAL A 113 -4.13 14.04 6.00
CA VAL A 113 -3.73 13.07 7.01
C VAL A 113 -4.94 12.39 7.64
N PHE A 114 -5.94 13.17 8.08
CA PHE A 114 -7.05 12.66 8.87
C PHE A 114 -8.28 12.23 8.07
N THR A 115 -8.32 12.50 6.77
CA THR A 115 -9.46 12.14 5.91
C THR A 115 -9.12 11.06 4.90
N THR A 116 -7.91 10.50 4.95
CA THR A 116 -7.51 9.35 4.13
C THR A 116 -6.96 8.25 5.04
N GLY A 117 -6.57 7.11 4.47
CA GLY A 117 -5.84 6.07 5.21
C GLY A 117 -4.47 6.52 5.73
N PHE A 118 -4.01 7.72 5.38
CA PHE A 118 -2.68 8.22 5.71
C PHE A 118 -2.37 8.19 7.20
N PHE A 119 -3.29 8.62 8.07
CA PHE A 119 -3.09 8.54 9.52
C PHE A 119 -2.87 7.09 10.01
N ASN A 120 -3.61 6.12 9.44
CA ASN A 120 -3.47 4.72 9.78
C ASN A 120 -2.05 4.20 9.47
N PHE A 121 -1.54 4.42 8.26
CA PHE A 121 -0.19 3.96 7.88
C PHE A 121 0.93 4.78 8.49
N LEU A 122 0.66 6.03 8.89
CA LEU A 122 1.63 6.88 9.55
C LEU A 122 1.83 6.47 11.02
N MET A 123 0.75 6.13 11.72
CA MET A 123 0.76 5.99 13.18
C MET A 123 0.57 4.55 13.68
N TYR A 124 -0.26 3.73 13.02
CA TYR A 124 -0.63 2.39 13.50
C TYR A 124 0.04 1.29 12.68
N GLN A 125 -0.13 1.31 11.36
CA GLN A 125 0.51 0.38 10.43
C GLN A 125 1.83 0.95 9.91
N PHE A 126 2.64 1.51 10.82
CA PHE A 126 3.89 2.17 10.46
C PHE A 126 4.96 1.20 9.95
N SER A 127 4.79 -0.13 10.05
CA SER A 127 5.66 -1.11 9.40
C SER A 127 5.36 -1.33 7.92
N SER A 128 4.34 -0.66 7.39
CA SER A 128 3.91 -0.77 6.00
C SER A 128 4.75 0.06 5.02
N ALA A 129 4.78 -0.40 3.77
CA ALA A 129 5.38 0.30 2.62
C ALA A 129 4.60 1.55 2.17
N ASP A 130 3.42 1.77 2.72
CA ASP A 130 2.38 2.64 2.15
C ASP A 130 2.75 4.14 2.20
N ILE A 131 3.40 4.59 3.26
CA ILE A 131 3.90 5.97 3.35
C ILE A 131 5.11 6.19 2.43
N THR A 132 5.95 5.17 2.28
CA THR A 132 7.09 5.22 1.36
C THR A 132 6.62 5.26 -0.09
N LEU A 133 5.58 4.50 -0.44
CA LEU A 133 4.88 4.57 -1.71
C LEU A 133 4.31 5.95 -1.99
N PHE A 134 3.59 6.53 -1.03
CA PHE A 134 3.05 7.88 -1.15
C PHE A 134 4.15 8.90 -1.42
N PHE A 135 5.24 8.84 -0.64
CA PHE A 135 6.39 9.72 -0.84
C PHE A 135 6.99 9.56 -2.24
N TYR A 136 7.20 8.32 -2.68
CA TYR A 136 7.75 8.03 -4.00
C TYR A 136 6.84 8.54 -5.14
N ALA A 137 5.55 8.24 -5.08
CA ALA A 137 4.56 8.71 -6.06
C ALA A 137 4.52 10.24 -6.13
N THR A 138 4.60 10.89 -4.97
CA THR A 138 4.62 12.36 -4.87
C THR A 138 5.91 12.94 -5.45
N LEU A 139 7.05 12.29 -5.23
CA LEU A 139 8.34 12.69 -5.80
C LEU A 139 8.36 12.54 -7.33
N VAL A 140 7.84 11.44 -7.87
CA VAL A 140 7.72 11.23 -9.32
C VAL A 140 6.77 12.28 -9.93
N THR A 141 5.63 12.52 -9.29
CA THR A 141 4.68 13.57 -9.71
C THR A 141 5.33 14.96 -9.68
N TYR A 142 6.18 15.21 -8.68
CA TYR A 142 6.94 16.45 -8.57
C TYR A 142 7.84 16.64 -9.79
N TYR A 143 8.62 15.64 -10.17
CA TYR A 143 9.46 15.72 -11.37
C TYR A 143 8.63 15.91 -12.64
N MET A 144 7.49 15.23 -12.78
CA MET A 144 6.59 15.42 -13.92
C MET A 144 6.09 16.87 -14.03
N SER A 145 5.86 17.56 -12.91
CA SER A 145 5.42 18.96 -12.91
C SER A 145 6.45 19.96 -13.46
N PHE A 146 7.69 19.51 -13.70
CA PHE A 146 8.78 20.29 -14.30
C PHE A 146 9.11 19.89 -15.74
N ILE A 147 8.39 18.92 -16.31
CA ILE A 147 8.51 18.56 -17.73
C ILE A 147 8.28 19.82 -18.57
N ASN A 148 9.21 20.11 -19.48
CA ASN A 148 9.12 21.21 -20.43
C ASN A 148 9.75 20.81 -21.79
N GLU A 149 9.80 21.74 -22.73
CA GLU A 149 10.34 21.51 -24.07
C GLU A 149 11.84 21.14 -24.08
N GLU A 150 12.61 21.58 -23.07
CA GLU A 150 14.07 21.38 -22.93
C GLU A 150 14.45 19.99 -22.39
N TRP A 151 13.48 19.19 -21.97
CA TRP A 151 13.73 17.82 -21.56
C TRP A 151 14.15 16.98 -22.77
N SER A 152 15.33 16.37 -22.65
CA SER A 152 15.93 15.51 -23.67
C SER A 152 15.28 14.13 -23.67
N ARG A 153 15.56 13.34 -24.72
CA ARG A 153 15.08 11.95 -24.81
C ARG A 153 15.61 11.07 -23.66
N LEU A 154 16.83 11.35 -23.19
CA LEU A 154 17.40 10.66 -22.03
C LEU A 154 16.60 10.97 -20.75
N ASP A 155 16.10 12.20 -20.60
CA ASP A 155 15.25 12.55 -19.47
C ASP A 155 13.94 11.77 -19.48
N PHE A 156 13.33 11.57 -20.65
CA PHE A 156 12.13 10.72 -20.79
C PHE A 156 12.43 9.25 -20.49
N LEU A 157 13.60 8.73 -20.89
CA LEU A 157 14.04 7.39 -20.53
C LEU A 157 14.18 7.23 -19.02
N LEU A 158 14.86 8.16 -18.34
CA LEU A 158 15.00 8.14 -16.89
C LEU A 158 13.64 8.30 -16.19
N LEU A 159 12.72 9.07 -16.77
CA LEU A 159 11.36 9.21 -16.25
C LEU A 159 10.61 7.88 -16.35
N GLY A 160 10.77 7.16 -17.47
CA GLY A 160 10.27 5.80 -17.66
C GLY A 160 10.84 4.83 -16.61
N CYS A 161 12.15 4.88 -16.36
CA CYS A 161 12.78 4.07 -15.33
C CYS A 161 12.21 4.36 -13.93
N LEU A 162 12.13 5.63 -13.52
CA LEU A 162 11.52 6.02 -12.25
C LEU A 162 10.04 5.62 -12.18
N PHE A 163 9.32 5.75 -13.28
CA PHE A 163 7.94 5.31 -13.33
C PHE A 163 7.85 3.80 -13.06
N ALA A 164 8.55 2.96 -13.83
CA ALA A 164 8.52 1.51 -13.65
C ALA A 164 9.10 1.04 -12.30
N PHE A 165 10.03 1.77 -11.69
CA PHE A 165 10.51 1.45 -10.34
C PHE A 165 9.38 1.54 -9.30
N GLY A 166 8.31 2.29 -9.60
CA GLY A 166 7.04 2.19 -8.89
C GLY A 166 6.55 0.74 -8.76
N SER A 167 6.66 -0.11 -9.78
CA SER A 167 6.20 -1.51 -9.69
C SER A 167 7.03 -2.32 -8.70
N VAL A 168 8.33 -2.05 -8.59
CA VAL A 168 9.25 -2.71 -7.65
C VAL A 168 8.84 -2.43 -6.20
N ILE A 169 8.35 -1.22 -5.93
CA ILE A 169 7.76 -0.83 -4.64
C ILE A 169 6.24 -1.14 -4.56
N LYS A 170 5.65 -1.83 -5.55
CA LYS A 170 4.19 -2.10 -5.71
C LYS A 170 3.27 -0.87 -5.74
N LEU A 171 3.70 0.14 -6.46
CA LEU A 171 2.87 1.28 -6.84
C LEU A 171 1.95 0.87 -7.98
N THR A 172 0.65 1.06 -7.83
CA THR A 172 -0.30 0.87 -8.93
C THR A 172 -0.32 2.11 -9.82
N PHE A 173 -0.01 1.92 -11.09
CA PHE A 173 0.08 3.01 -12.08
C PHE A 173 -1.20 3.63 -12.65
N PRO A 174 -2.44 3.12 -12.44
CA PRO A 174 -3.62 3.64 -13.14
C PRO A 174 -3.83 5.15 -13.03
N LEU A 175 -3.36 5.80 -11.94
CA LEU A 175 -3.47 7.25 -11.75
C LEU A 175 -2.22 8.03 -12.19
N LEU A 176 -1.04 7.44 -12.16
CA LEU A 176 0.19 8.14 -12.53
C LEU A 176 0.34 8.30 -14.04
N ILE A 177 -0.20 7.38 -14.85
CA ILE A 177 -0.20 7.50 -16.32
C ILE A 177 -1.01 8.73 -16.77
N PRO A 178 -2.28 8.91 -16.32
CA PRO A 178 -3.03 10.12 -16.59
C PRO A 178 -2.34 11.40 -16.10
N ILE A 179 -1.72 11.38 -14.91
CA ILE A 179 -0.97 12.53 -14.37
C ILE A 179 0.23 12.88 -15.27
N TYR A 180 0.96 11.88 -15.77
CA TYR A 180 2.04 12.09 -16.73
C TYR A 180 1.55 12.80 -18.00
N PHE A 181 0.48 12.28 -18.62
CA PHE A 181 -0.09 12.92 -19.81
C PHE A 181 -0.62 14.32 -19.51
N PHE A 182 -1.26 14.52 -18.34
CA PHE A 182 -1.67 15.85 -17.88
C PHE A 182 -0.51 16.85 -17.95
N PHE A 183 0.64 16.52 -17.35
CA PHE A 183 1.82 17.39 -17.38
C PHE A 183 2.46 17.52 -18.76
N TYR A 184 2.51 16.44 -19.53
CA TYR A 184 3.06 16.47 -20.88
C TYR A 184 2.31 17.48 -21.76
N PHE A 185 0.99 17.33 -21.88
CA PHE A 185 0.18 18.13 -22.79
C PHE A 185 -0.05 19.57 -22.30
N THR A 186 0.11 19.85 -21.00
CA THR A 186 -0.01 21.21 -20.46
C THR A 186 1.28 22.03 -20.53
N ASN A 187 2.44 21.38 -20.68
CA ASN A 187 3.75 22.05 -20.60
C ASN A 187 4.61 21.91 -21.87
N ILE A 188 4.27 21.03 -22.81
CA ILE A 188 5.00 20.83 -24.06
C ILE A 188 4.08 21.14 -25.24
N LYS A 189 4.54 21.97 -26.19
CA LYS A 189 3.84 22.15 -27.46
C LYS A 189 3.78 20.84 -28.24
N PHE A 190 2.57 20.46 -28.63
CA PHE A 190 2.34 19.17 -29.26
C PHE A 190 2.88 19.12 -30.69
N SER A 191 3.87 18.25 -30.91
CA SER A 191 4.34 17.77 -32.22
C SER A 191 4.21 16.26 -32.20
N PHE A 192 3.45 15.68 -33.15
CA PHE A 192 3.18 14.24 -33.15
C PHE A 192 4.46 13.40 -33.21
N PHE A 193 5.41 13.76 -34.07
CA PHE A 193 6.67 13.02 -34.21
C PHE A 193 7.56 13.14 -32.98
N ASP A 194 7.64 14.32 -32.36
CA ASP A 194 8.43 14.49 -31.12
C ASP A 194 7.77 13.82 -29.94
N PHE A 195 6.43 13.83 -29.88
CA PHE A 195 5.64 13.05 -28.92
C PHE A 195 5.98 11.57 -29.01
N ILE A 196 5.89 10.97 -30.20
CA ILE A 196 6.22 9.55 -30.38
C ILE A 196 7.67 9.27 -29.98
N LYS A 197 8.64 10.08 -30.44
CA LYS A 197 10.06 9.87 -30.10
C LYS A 197 10.33 9.93 -28.59
N ARG A 198 9.80 10.95 -27.88
CA ARG A 198 9.97 11.08 -26.43
C ARG A 198 9.30 9.93 -25.68
N ASN A 199 8.09 9.54 -26.08
CA ASN A 199 7.36 8.46 -25.43
C ASN A 199 7.96 7.08 -25.72
N LEU A 200 8.61 6.85 -26.86
CA LEU A 200 9.37 5.61 -27.11
C LEU A 200 10.54 5.47 -26.13
N PHE A 201 11.26 6.56 -25.82
CA PHE A 201 12.31 6.54 -24.79
C PHE A 201 11.74 6.29 -23.39
N PHE A 202 10.60 6.91 -23.06
CA PHE A 202 9.87 6.63 -21.82
C PHE A 202 9.47 5.14 -21.71
N ILE A 203 8.88 4.57 -22.76
CA ILE A 203 8.53 3.14 -22.82
C ILE A 203 9.77 2.26 -22.69
N PHE A 204 10.87 2.61 -23.35
CA PHE A 204 12.12 1.86 -23.23
C PHE A 204 12.64 1.87 -21.78
N GLY A 205 12.60 3.01 -21.09
CA GLY A 205 12.94 3.11 -19.67
C GLY A 205 12.03 2.24 -18.78
N LEU A 206 10.72 2.22 -19.06
CA LEU A 206 9.79 1.32 -18.37
C LEU A 206 10.22 -0.15 -18.53
N VAL A 207 10.46 -0.58 -19.77
CA VAL A 207 10.83 -1.96 -20.11
C VAL A 207 12.12 -2.39 -19.40
N VAL A 208 13.12 -1.52 -19.30
CA VAL A 208 14.39 -1.83 -18.60
C VAL A 208 14.14 -2.22 -17.15
N ILE A 209 13.39 -1.42 -16.40
CA ILE A 209 13.12 -1.72 -14.98
C ILE A 209 12.16 -2.89 -14.82
N TYR A 210 11.14 -3.02 -15.68
CA TYR A 210 10.26 -4.19 -15.68
C TYR A 210 11.03 -5.48 -15.94
N PHE A 211 12.00 -5.47 -16.85
CA PHE A 211 12.83 -6.63 -17.12
C PHE A 211 13.67 -7.04 -15.90
N LEU A 212 14.27 -6.06 -15.19
CA LEU A 212 14.99 -6.33 -13.94
C LEU A 212 14.05 -6.87 -12.85
N ASN A 213 12.85 -6.31 -12.72
CA ASN A 213 11.84 -6.77 -11.78
C ASN A 213 11.39 -8.21 -12.09
N GLU A 214 11.10 -8.51 -13.35
CA GLU A 214 10.73 -9.86 -13.77
C GLU A 214 11.86 -10.86 -13.66
N THR A 215 13.12 -10.41 -13.78
CA THR A 215 14.28 -11.27 -13.48
C THR A 215 14.30 -11.68 -12.00
N ASN A 216 14.06 -10.73 -11.08
CA ASN A 216 13.94 -11.04 -9.65
C ASN A 216 12.69 -11.91 -9.37
N ASN A 217 11.55 -11.65 -10.01
CA ASN A 217 10.35 -12.48 -9.89
C ASN A 217 10.58 -13.91 -10.40
N MET A 218 11.26 -14.08 -11.53
CA MET A 218 11.64 -15.39 -12.07
C MET A 218 12.58 -16.15 -11.12
N LEU A 219 13.51 -15.46 -10.47
CA LEU A 219 14.34 -16.06 -9.43
C LEU A 219 13.53 -16.44 -8.19
N LYS A 220 12.59 -15.59 -7.76
CA LYS A 220 11.77 -15.79 -6.56
C LYS A 220 10.74 -16.91 -6.75
N PHE A 221 9.91 -16.79 -7.79
CA PHE A 221 8.73 -17.61 -8.02
C PHE A 221 8.98 -18.77 -9.00
N GLY A 222 9.97 -18.64 -9.88
CA GLY A 222 10.19 -19.59 -10.98
C GLY A 222 9.31 -19.33 -12.22
N PHE A 223 8.54 -18.24 -12.23
CA PHE A 223 7.70 -17.81 -13.36
C PHE A 223 7.58 -16.28 -13.42
N VAL A 224 7.14 -15.77 -14.58
CA VAL A 224 6.87 -14.33 -14.82
C VAL A 224 5.62 -13.92 -14.05
N ASN A 225 5.72 -12.90 -13.21
CA ASN A 225 4.66 -12.50 -12.29
C ASN A 225 4.33 -11.00 -12.39
N LEU A 226 3.85 -10.59 -13.57
CA LEU A 226 3.53 -9.18 -13.87
C LEU A 226 2.50 -8.57 -12.90
N ASP A 227 1.55 -9.39 -12.43
CA ASP A 227 0.47 -8.96 -11.54
C ASP A 227 0.78 -9.16 -10.05
N GLN A 228 2.04 -9.48 -9.73
CA GLN A 228 2.51 -9.71 -8.34
C GLN A 228 1.67 -10.74 -7.58
N GLY A 229 1.14 -11.74 -8.29
CA GLY A 229 0.38 -12.86 -7.75
C GLY A 229 -1.14 -12.67 -7.78
N TYR A 230 -1.65 -11.44 -7.90
CA TYR A 230 -3.05 -11.11 -7.60
C TYR A 230 -4.01 -11.06 -8.79
N SER A 231 -3.60 -11.61 -9.93
CA SER A 231 -4.42 -11.73 -11.15
C SER A 231 -5.81 -12.40 -10.96
N TYR A 232 -6.02 -13.21 -9.92
CA TYR A 232 -7.33 -13.83 -9.62
C TYR A 232 -8.24 -12.96 -8.75
N SER A 233 -7.80 -11.77 -8.36
CA SER A 233 -8.57 -10.91 -7.46
C SER A 233 -9.75 -10.23 -8.13
N TYR A 234 -10.05 -10.44 -9.42
CA TYR A 234 -11.10 -9.69 -10.14
C TYR A 234 -12.08 -10.60 -10.90
N ASN A 235 -13.39 -10.30 -10.81
CA ASN A 235 -14.47 -10.96 -11.54
C ASN A 235 -15.39 -9.90 -12.17
N LEU A 236 -15.47 -9.86 -13.50
CA LEU A 236 -16.33 -8.92 -14.22
C LEU A 236 -17.82 -9.10 -13.89
N ASN A 237 -18.26 -10.29 -13.48
CA ASN A 237 -19.64 -10.51 -13.04
C ASN A 237 -19.98 -9.67 -11.81
N ASN A 238 -18.99 -9.27 -11.01
CA ASN A 238 -19.19 -8.37 -9.88
C ASN A 238 -19.56 -6.95 -10.31
N LEU A 239 -19.26 -6.52 -11.55
CA LEU A 239 -19.71 -5.22 -12.09
C LEU A 239 -21.23 -5.14 -12.26
N PHE A 240 -21.90 -6.28 -12.41
CA PHE A 240 -23.33 -6.32 -12.68
C PHE A 240 -24.14 -6.82 -11.47
N SER A 241 -23.46 -7.34 -10.45
CA SER A 241 -24.10 -7.72 -9.19
C SER A 241 -24.21 -6.51 -8.27
N PRO A 242 -25.38 -6.21 -7.68
CA PRO A 242 -25.53 -5.10 -6.75
C PRO A 242 -24.72 -5.30 -5.47
N ILE A 243 -24.49 -6.55 -5.05
CA ILE A 243 -23.87 -6.86 -3.75
C ILE A 243 -22.41 -6.36 -3.65
N PRO A 244 -21.51 -6.64 -4.62
CA PRO A 244 -20.18 -6.04 -4.68
C PRO A 244 -20.13 -4.53 -4.86
N HIS A 245 -21.22 -3.88 -5.28
CA HIS A 245 -21.27 -2.41 -5.35
C HIS A 245 -21.55 -1.76 -4.00
N PHE A 246 -22.13 -2.49 -3.04
CA PHE A 246 -22.33 -2.00 -1.68
C PHE A 246 -21.15 -2.33 -0.77
N ARG A 247 -20.52 -3.50 -0.88
CA ARG A 247 -19.48 -3.97 0.07
C ARG A 247 -18.19 -3.14 0.18
N PRO A 248 -17.64 -2.56 -0.91
CA PRO A 248 -16.49 -1.66 -0.85
C PRO A 248 -16.81 -0.42 -0.03
N PHE A 249 -18.05 0.07 -0.16
CA PHE A 249 -18.50 1.24 0.55
C PHE A 249 -18.98 0.89 1.94
N PHE A 250 -19.54 -0.29 2.19
CA PHE A 250 -20.17 -0.67 3.45
C PHE A 250 -19.57 -1.97 3.99
N GLY A 251 -19.00 -1.89 5.19
CA GLY A 251 -18.54 -3.06 5.92
C GLY A 251 -19.68 -3.91 6.42
N PRO A 252 -19.35 -5.08 7.00
CA PRO A 252 -20.34 -6.03 7.48
C PRO A 252 -21.41 -5.39 8.40
N ALA A 253 -21.08 -4.28 9.08
CA ALA A 253 -21.97 -3.48 9.93
C ALA A 253 -22.68 -2.28 9.26
N GLY A 254 -22.68 -2.16 7.94
CA GLY A 254 -23.23 -0.98 7.24
C GLY A 254 -22.43 0.31 7.47
N LEU A 255 -21.22 0.19 8.05
CA LEU A 255 -20.28 1.30 8.23
C LEU A 255 -19.54 1.57 6.92
N PHE A 256 -19.35 2.84 6.57
CA PHE A 256 -18.57 3.18 5.40
C PHE A 256 -17.10 2.72 5.50
N ILE A 257 -16.66 1.74 4.70
CA ILE A 257 -15.25 1.29 4.60
C ILE A 257 -14.46 2.17 3.61
N VAL A 258 -15.09 2.73 2.59
CA VAL A 258 -14.38 3.70 1.74
C VAL A 258 -14.25 5.01 2.51
N SER A 259 -13.05 5.61 2.49
CA SER A 259 -12.87 6.93 3.06
C SER A 259 -13.93 7.90 2.52
N PRO A 260 -14.70 8.60 3.38
CA PRO A 260 -15.70 9.57 2.94
C PRO A 260 -15.15 10.61 1.97
N ILE A 261 -13.86 10.93 2.04
CA ILE A 261 -13.25 11.87 1.10
C ILE A 261 -13.27 11.38 -0.34
N SER A 262 -13.21 10.07 -0.59
CA SER A 262 -13.29 9.50 -1.94
C SER A 262 -14.71 9.65 -2.50
N LEU A 263 -15.74 9.52 -1.66
CA LEU A 263 -17.13 9.83 -2.02
C LEU A 263 -17.30 11.33 -2.32
N PHE A 264 -16.76 12.21 -1.46
CA PHE A 264 -16.80 13.65 -1.71
C PHE A 264 -15.97 14.06 -2.93
N ALA A 265 -14.84 13.42 -3.20
CA ALA A 265 -14.06 13.64 -4.41
C ALA A 265 -14.87 13.23 -5.65
N THR A 266 -15.56 12.08 -5.59
CA THR A 266 -16.44 11.62 -6.68
C THR A 266 -17.62 12.56 -6.90
N LEU A 267 -18.28 13.02 -5.83
CA LEU A 267 -19.35 14.02 -5.90
C LEU A 267 -18.83 15.36 -6.43
N ALA A 268 -17.66 15.79 -5.97
CA ALA A 268 -17.03 17.02 -6.47
C ALA A 268 -16.68 16.91 -7.95
N LEU A 269 -16.22 15.75 -8.41
CA LEU A 269 -15.99 15.49 -9.82
C LEU A 269 -17.31 15.57 -10.61
N PHE A 270 -18.39 14.98 -10.10
CA PHE A 270 -19.73 15.10 -10.70
C PHE A 270 -20.18 16.57 -10.78
N PHE A 271 -20.08 17.33 -9.70
CA PHE A 271 -20.42 18.76 -9.74
C PHE A 271 -19.54 19.54 -10.72
N LEU A 272 -18.23 19.30 -10.74
CA LEU A 272 -17.31 19.93 -11.68
C LEU A 272 -17.71 19.63 -13.14
N PHE A 273 -18.10 18.39 -13.46
CA PHE A 273 -18.63 18.02 -14.78
C PHE A 273 -19.86 18.86 -15.19
N PHE A 274 -20.86 18.99 -14.33
CA PHE A 274 -22.03 19.84 -14.61
C PHE A 274 -21.66 21.31 -14.77
N LEU A 275 -20.69 21.77 -13.98
CA LEU A 275 -20.19 23.14 -14.06
C LEU A 275 -19.43 23.40 -15.38
N LEU A 276 -18.80 22.38 -15.98
CA LEU A 276 -18.17 22.40 -17.30
C LEU A 276 -19.19 22.46 -18.44
N ILE A 277 -20.21 21.59 -18.40
CA ILE A 277 -21.30 21.57 -19.39
C ILE A 277 -21.97 22.95 -19.47
N ASN A 278 -22.15 23.60 -18.31
CA ASN A 278 -22.76 24.92 -18.22
C ASN A 278 -21.83 26.09 -18.65
N ARG A 279 -20.69 25.81 -19.31
CA ARG A 279 -19.74 26.78 -19.92
C ARG A 279 -19.23 27.92 -19.03
N LYS A 280 -19.39 27.82 -17.71
CA LYS A 280 -18.93 28.84 -16.74
C LYS A 280 -17.43 28.72 -16.38
N PHE A 281 -16.66 27.84 -17.05
CA PHE A 281 -15.21 27.70 -16.84
C PHE A 281 -14.45 28.40 -17.98
N LYS A 282 -13.55 29.33 -17.62
CA LYS A 282 -12.68 30.04 -18.57
C LYS A 282 -11.23 29.49 -18.62
N MET A 283 -10.87 28.46 -17.85
CA MET A 283 -9.47 28.03 -17.72
C MET A 283 -9.20 26.63 -18.27
N GLU A 284 -8.41 26.54 -19.34
CA GLU A 284 -8.10 25.30 -20.08
C GLU A 284 -7.44 24.19 -19.22
N LYS A 285 -6.57 24.55 -18.27
CA LYS A 285 -5.79 23.57 -17.47
C LYS A 285 -6.63 22.81 -16.44
N ASP A 286 -7.59 23.47 -15.80
CA ASP A 286 -8.42 22.85 -14.76
C ASP A 286 -9.41 21.85 -15.37
N ILE A 287 -9.92 22.16 -16.58
CA ILE A 287 -10.77 21.26 -17.37
C ILE A 287 -9.98 20.02 -17.78
N TYR A 288 -8.74 20.22 -18.25
CA TYR A 288 -7.89 19.12 -18.68
C TYR A 288 -7.48 18.21 -17.51
N PHE A 289 -7.14 18.80 -16.36
CA PHE A 289 -6.90 18.04 -15.13
C PHE A 289 -8.12 17.20 -14.75
N PHE A 290 -9.31 17.80 -14.80
CA PHE A 290 -10.57 17.13 -14.51
C PHE A 290 -10.83 15.94 -15.46
N LEU A 291 -10.71 16.16 -16.77
CA LEU A 291 -10.99 15.13 -17.78
C LEU A 291 -10.00 13.96 -17.70
N VAL A 292 -8.71 14.24 -17.51
CA VAL A 292 -7.68 13.20 -17.55
C VAL A 292 -7.54 12.51 -16.20
N VAL A 293 -7.44 13.27 -15.11
CA VAL A 293 -7.15 12.71 -13.78
C VAL A 293 -8.43 12.31 -13.04
N GLY A 294 -9.49 13.12 -13.15
CA GLY A 294 -10.78 12.86 -12.50
C GLY A 294 -11.50 11.63 -13.04
N ILE A 295 -11.57 11.47 -14.37
CA ILE A 295 -12.19 10.29 -14.99
C ILE A 295 -11.39 9.03 -14.64
N SER A 296 -10.07 9.11 -14.66
CA SER A 296 -9.21 7.96 -14.30
C SER A 296 -9.37 7.54 -12.85
N PHE A 297 -9.61 8.48 -11.94
CA PHE A 297 -9.95 8.20 -10.54
C PHE A 297 -11.27 7.41 -10.42
N ILE A 298 -12.31 7.84 -11.13
CA ILE A 298 -13.60 7.12 -11.18
C ILE A 298 -13.41 5.72 -11.79
N ALA A 299 -12.71 5.62 -12.93
CA ALA A 299 -12.47 4.35 -13.61
C ALA A 299 -11.73 3.36 -12.69
N LYS A 300 -10.71 3.83 -11.96
CA LYS A 300 -10.01 3.02 -10.95
C LYS A 300 -10.96 2.53 -9.86
N HIS A 301 -11.81 3.40 -9.31
CA HIS A 301 -12.78 3.00 -8.30
C HIS A 301 -13.78 1.96 -8.84
N CYS A 302 -14.27 2.13 -10.07
CA CYS A 302 -15.14 1.14 -10.72
C CYS A 302 -14.43 -0.21 -10.93
N LEU A 303 -13.14 -0.22 -11.30
CA LEU A 303 -12.37 -1.45 -11.41
C LEU A 303 -12.20 -2.16 -10.07
N ASN A 304 -12.07 -1.41 -8.97
CA ASN A 304 -11.99 -1.99 -7.62
C ASN A 304 -13.30 -2.69 -7.20
N LEU A 305 -14.46 -2.30 -7.74
CA LEU A 305 -15.73 -3.00 -7.51
C LEU A 305 -15.74 -4.41 -8.13
N THR A 306 -14.80 -4.69 -9.04
CA THR A 306 -14.65 -6.03 -9.62
C THR A 306 -13.88 -6.98 -8.73
N ALA A 307 -13.33 -6.51 -7.60
CA ALA A 307 -12.53 -7.34 -6.73
C ALA A 307 -13.34 -8.51 -6.12
N ILE A 308 -12.74 -9.69 -6.03
CA ILE A 308 -13.33 -10.92 -5.46
C ILE A 308 -13.08 -10.99 -3.94
N PHE A 309 -11.99 -10.38 -3.47
CA PHE A 309 -11.56 -10.44 -2.08
C PHE A 309 -11.83 -9.10 -1.38
N ASP A 310 -12.56 -9.13 -0.27
CA ASP A 310 -13.03 -7.94 0.46
C ASP A 310 -11.85 -7.07 0.99
N GLY A 311 -10.67 -7.66 1.24
CA GLY A 311 -9.47 -6.94 1.68
C GLY A 311 -8.86 -5.98 0.65
N TYR A 312 -9.16 -6.17 -0.65
CA TYR A 312 -8.66 -5.29 -1.72
C TYR A 312 -9.34 -3.93 -1.74
N ALA A 313 -10.57 -3.83 -1.23
CA ALA A 313 -11.32 -2.57 -1.19
C ALA A 313 -11.34 -1.92 0.20
N GLY A 314 -10.62 -2.49 1.18
CA GLY A 314 -10.57 -2.02 2.55
C GLY A 314 -10.11 -0.56 2.69
N PHE A 315 -10.55 0.09 3.77
CA PHE A 315 -10.14 1.43 4.15
C PHE A 315 -8.62 1.50 4.22
N GLY A 316 -8.07 2.54 3.59
CA GLY A 316 -6.64 2.73 3.53
C GLY A 316 -5.88 1.71 2.69
N SER A 317 -6.49 0.72 2.04
CA SER A 317 -5.74 -0.24 1.23
C SER A 317 -4.68 0.46 0.36
N ARG A 318 -3.47 -0.11 0.33
CA ARG A 318 -2.23 0.41 -0.27
C ARG A 318 -2.42 1.24 -1.55
N GLN A 319 -3.31 0.77 -2.42
CA GLN A 319 -3.66 1.41 -3.68
C GLN A 319 -4.27 2.82 -3.54
N TYR A 320 -4.95 3.16 -2.45
CA TYR A 320 -5.57 4.47 -2.23
C TYR A 320 -4.61 5.51 -1.66
N MET A 321 -3.41 5.13 -1.20
CA MET A 321 -2.41 6.10 -0.71
C MET A 321 -1.93 7.04 -1.81
N ILE A 322 -1.85 6.56 -3.06
CA ILE A 322 -1.53 7.36 -4.25
C ILE A 322 -2.64 8.37 -4.53
N ASP A 323 -3.89 7.98 -4.30
CA ASP A 323 -5.08 8.78 -4.59
C ASP A 323 -5.10 10.06 -3.76
N THR A 324 -4.44 10.03 -2.60
CA THR A 324 -4.15 11.22 -1.78
C THR A 324 -3.62 12.39 -2.61
N ILE A 325 -2.76 12.11 -3.61
CA ILE A 325 -2.20 13.13 -4.49
C ILE A 325 -3.31 13.82 -5.30
N VAL A 326 -4.16 13.00 -5.92
CA VAL A 326 -5.27 13.44 -6.75
C VAL A 326 -6.33 14.16 -5.92
N ILE A 327 -6.71 13.59 -4.77
CA ILE A 327 -7.70 14.15 -3.85
C ILE A 327 -7.28 15.56 -3.40
N TYR A 328 -6.01 15.74 -3.02
CA TYR A 328 -5.52 17.04 -2.59
C TYR A 328 -5.52 18.07 -3.73
N MET A 329 -5.11 17.68 -4.94
CA MET A 329 -5.20 18.54 -6.13
C MET A 329 -6.64 18.93 -6.45
N LEU A 330 -7.59 17.98 -6.38
CA LEU A 330 -9.02 18.23 -6.60
C LEU A 330 -9.59 19.22 -5.58
N ILE A 331 -9.28 19.06 -4.30
CA ILE A 331 -9.70 20.01 -3.24
C ILE A 331 -9.27 21.43 -3.59
N VAL A 332 -8.04 21.61 -4.08
CA VAL A 332 -7.50 22.93 -4.39
C VAL A 332 -8.11 23.53 -5.65
N VAL A 333 -8.39 22.71 -6.67
CA VAL A 333 -9.13 23.14 -7.88
C VAL A 333 -10.54 23.62 -7.52
N ILE A 334 -11.23 22.95 -6.60
CA ILE A 334 -12.57 23.38 -6.18
C ILE A 334 -12.48 24.71 -5.41
N TYR A 335 -11.50 24.85 -4.51
CA TYR A 335 -11.25 26.10 -3.76
C TYR A 335 -11.00 27.30 -4.68
N LYS A 336 -10.30 27.10 -5.80
CA LYS A 336 -10.00 28.15 -6.79
C LYS A 336 -11.25 28.74 -7.45
N ASN A 337 -12.26 27.91 -7.72
CA ASN A 337 -13.08 28.16 -8.90
C ASN A 337 -14.47 28.76 -8.69
N ARG A 338 -15.25 28.53 -7.61
CA ARG A 338 -16.72 28.75 -7.76
C ARG A 338 -17.62 29.15 -6.60
N PHE A 339 -17.12 29.61 -5.46
CA PHE A 339 -18.04 30.03 -4.38
C PHE A 339 -17.60 31.30 -3.68
N ASP A 340 -18.57 32.03 -3.12
CA ASP A 340 -18.29 33.00 -2.07
C ASP A 340 -17.44 32.30 -1.01
N TYR A 341 -16.20 32.76 -0.91
CA TYR A 341 -15.11 32.14 -0.18
C TYR A 341 -15.56 31.64 1.19
N LYS A 342 -16.38 32.45 1.88
CA LYS A 342 -16.86 32.17 3.23
C LYS A 342 -17.86 31.01 3.30
N LYS A 343 -18.79 30.88 2.35
CA LYS A 343 -19.84 29.84 2.39
C LYS A 343 -19.29 28.47 2.03
N PHE A 344 -18.45 28.40 1.00
CA PHE A 344 -17.80 27.15 0.60
C PHE A 344 -16.72 26.71 1.58
N TYR A 345 -15.98 27.65 2.18
CA TYR A 345 -15.07 27.34 3.27
C TYR A 345 -15.80 26.70 4.45
N LYS A 346 -16.95 27.24 4.87
CA LYS A 346 -17.78 26.64 5.94
C LYS A 346 -18.32 25.26 5.57
N PHE A 347 -18.87 25.10 4.37
CA PHE A 347 -19.37 23.79 3.90
C PHE A 347 -18.24 22.76 3.83
N SER A 348 -17.10 23.13 3.24
CA SER A 348 -15.94 22.26 3.14
C SER A 348 -15.43 21.88 4.52
N ILE A 349 -15.32 22.82 5.45
CA ILE A 349 -14.94 22.53 6.85
C ILE A 349 -15.93 21.57 7.51
N ALA A 350 -17.24 21.75 7.33
CA ALA A 350 -18.23 20.84 7.90
C ALA A 350 -18.08 19.41 7.34
N VAL A 351 -17.93 19.30 6.01
CA VAL A 351 -17.63 18.04 5.33
C VAL A 351 -16.32 17.44 5.82
N PHE A 352 -15.29 18.25 6.05
CA PHE A 352 -13.99 17.82 6.55
C PHE A 352 -14.05 17.30 7.97
N ILE A 353 -14.71 18.02 8.88
CA ILE A 353 -14.92 17.57 10.27
C ILE A 353 -15.67 16.24 10.25
N LEU A 354 -16.70 16.11 9.40
CA LEU A 354 -17.42 14.85 9.23
C LEU A 354 -16.49 13.72 8.75
N CYS A 355 -15.66 13.97 7.73
CA CYS A 355 -14.70 12.98 7.22
C CYS A 355 -13.66 12.58 8.28
N MET A 356 -13.16 13.54 9.06
CA MET A 356 -12.19 13.31 10.12
C MET A 356 -12.80 12.48 11.25
N VAL A 357 -13.98 12.88 11.75
CA VAL A 357 -14.70 12.15 12.79
C VAL A 357 -14.98 10.72 12.31
N TRP A 358 -15.45 10.58 11.08
CA TRP A 358 -15.71 9.26 10.48
C TRP A 358 -14.45 8.40 10.41
N THR A 359 -13.35 8.94 9.88
CA THR A 359 -12.06 8.24 9.78
C THR A 359 -11.53 7.84 11.16
N CYS A 360 -11.69 8.70 12.17
CA CYS A 360 -11.34 8.35 13.54
C CYS A 360 -12.21 7.23 14.10
N VAL A 361 -13.54 7.30 13.89
CA VAL A 361 -14.48 6.25 14.33
C VAL A 361 -14.12 4.91 13.69
N GLU A 362 -13.80 4.91 12.41
CA GLU A 362 -13.47 3.69 11.68
C GLU A 362 -12.09 3.12 12.06
N ASN A 363 -11.05 3.96 12.23
CA ASN A 363 -9.75 3.50 12.74
C ASN A 363 -9.89 2.91 14.15
N LEU A 364 -10.68 3.56 15.00
CA LEU A 364 -10.95 3.04 16.34
C LEU A 364 -11.75 1.73 16.27
N TRP A 365 -12.71 1.63 15.36
CA TRP A 365 -13.41 0.37 15.11
C TRP A 365 -12.44 -0.74 14.67
N TRP A 366 -11.59 -0.49 13.68
CA TRP A 366 -10.63 -1.48 13.17
C TRP A 366 -9.65 -1.95 14.26
N LEU A 367 -9.16 -1.01 15.07
CA LEU A 367 -8.33 -1.32 16.24
C LEU A 367 -9.11 -2.10 17.32
N SER A 368 -10.41 -1.83 17.50
CA SER A 368 -11.25 -2.60 18.43
C SER A 368 -11.44 -4.04 17.97
N VAL A 369 -11.68 -4.24 16.68
CA VAL A 369 -11.87 -5.55 16.05
C VAL A 369 -10.58 -6.37 16.12
N THR A 370 -9.42 -5.74 15.95
CA THR A 370 -8.12 -6.43 15.98
C THR A 370 -7.60 -6.74 17.39
N THR A 371 -8.08 -6.05 18.44
CA THR A 371 -7.53 -6.19 19.81
C THR A 371 -8.47 -6.86 20.82
N LEU A 372 -9.74 -7.11 20.47
CA LEU A 372 -10.71 -7.70 21.41
C LEU A 372 -10.83 -9.23 21.32
N PRO A 373 -11.20 -9.90 22.44
CA PRO A 373 -11.65 -11.29 22.42
C PRO A 373 -12.84 -11.46 21.47
N LYS A 374 -12.79 -12.53 20.67
CA LYS A 374 -13.61 -12.66 19.47
C LYS A 374 -15.13 -12.72 19.68
N ALA A 375 -15.60 -12.90 20.91
CA ALA A 375 -17.02 -12.77 21.28
C ALA A 375 -17.61 -11.37 20.97
N SER A 376 -16.76 -10.36 20.75
CA SER A 376 -17.14 -9.01 20.35
C SER A 376 -17.20 -8.79 18.84
N PHE A 377 -16.79 -9.77 18.02
CA PHE A 377 -17.02 -9.71 16.57
C PHE A 377 -18.52 -9.77 16.25
N ASN A 378 -19.35 -10.27 17.16
CA ASN A 378 -20.81 -10.20 17.01
C ASN A 378 -21.37 -8.77 16.85
N ALA A 379 -20.55 -7.72 17.05
CA ALA A 379 -20.89 -6.33 16.74
C ALA A 379 -20.84 -6.03 15.22
N TYR A 380 -21.46 -6.91 14.43
CA TYR A 380 -21.53 -6.83 12.97
C TYR A 380 -22.77 -6.08 12.50
N TYR A 381 -23.62 -5.53 13.36
CA TYR A 381 -24.83 -4.83 12.94
C TYR A 381 -24.90 -3.41 13.49
N ILE A 382 -25.59 -2.50 12.78
CA ILE A 382 -25.97 -1.17 13.28
C ILE A 382 -26.63 -1.25 14.66
N GLN A 383 -27.27 -2.38 14.97
CA GLN A 383 -27.95 -2.68 16.23
C GLN A 383 -26.97 -2.77 17.42
N ASP A 384 -25.69 -3.03 17.16
CA ASP A 384 -24.62 -3.16 18.16
C ASP A 384 -23.85 -1.85 18.40
N TYR A 385 -24.39 -0.71 17.95
CA TYR A 385 -23.75 0.61 18.09
C TYR A 385 -23.37 0.96 19.53
N LEU A 386 -24.09 0.44 20.53
CA LEU A 386 -23.76 0.63 21.95
C LEU A 386 -22.46 -0.10 22.34
N VAL A 387 -22.21 -1.28 21.77
CA VAL A 387 -20.94 -2.01 21.96
C VAL A 387 -19.81 -1.22 21.29
N LEU A 388 -20.02 -0.75 20.07
CA LEU A 388 -19.07 0.09 19.33
C LEU A 388 -18.73 1.37 20.09
N LEU A 389 -19.72 2.09 20.62
CA LEU A 389 -19.51 3.31 21.41
C LEU A 389 -18.76 3.04 22.72
N ASN A 390 -19.05 1.92 23.39
CA ASN A 390 -18.35 1.54 24.62
C ASN A 390 -16.89 1.13 24.34
N GLN A 391 -16.60 0.55 23.18
CA GLN A 391 -15.22 0.27 22.77
C GLN A 391 -14.50 1.55 22.36
N LEU A 392 -15.15 2.42 21.58
CA LEU A 392 -14.63 3.72 21.18
C LEU A 392 -14.18 4.54 22.41
N SER A 393 -14.98 4.56 23.48
CA SER A 393 -14.64 5.29 24.71
C SER A 393 -13.39 4.74 25.40
N LYS A 394 -13.27 3.42 25.55
CA LYS A 394 -12.08 2.75 26.12
C LYS A 394 -10.83 3.02 25.28
N MET A 395 -10.98 3.02 23.97
CA MET A 395 -9.87 3.25 23.05
C MET A 395 -9.42 4.71 23.00
N LEU A 396 -10.34 5.66 23.11
CA LEU A 396 -10.00 7.08 23.26
C LEU A 396 -9.22 7.33 24.55
N VAL A 397 -9.58 6.66 25.65
CA VAL A 397 -8.82 6.68 26.90
C VAL A 397 -7.41 6.12 26.69
N ASN A 398 -7.27 4.98 26.02
CA ASN A 398 -5.97 4.38 25.72
C ASN A 398 -5.10 5.23 24.78
N LEU A 399 -5.69 5.84 23.74
CA LEU A 399 -5.00 6.77 22.85
C LEU A 399 -4.52 8.01 23.61
N PHE A 400 -5.35 8.55 24.52
CA PHE A 400 -4.96 9.67 25.36
C PHE A 400 -3.81 9.31 26.30
N LEU A 401 -3.85 8.12 26.91
CA LEU A 401 -2.75 7.60 27.74
C LEU A 401 -1.47 7.40 26.93
N LEU A 402 -1.57 6.87 25.71
CA LEU A 402 -0.45 6.70 24.78
C LEU A 402 0.17 8.05 24.41
N LEU A 403 -0.65 9.01 23.97
CA LEU A 403 -0.21 10.37 23.61
C LEU A 403 0.35 11.14 24.80
N LYS A 404 -0.16 10.92 26.01
CA LYS A 404 0.37 11.51 27.24
C LYS A 404 1.74 10.95 27.61
N ASN A 405 1.98 9.66 27.35
CA ASN A 405 3.22 8.97 27.72
C ASN A 405 4.31 9.06 26.64
N LEU A 406 3.95 9.31 25.36
CA LEU A 406 4.88 9.48 24.24
C LEU A 406 5.92 10.58 24.50
N PRO A 407 5.56 11.82 24.86
CA PRO A 407 6.53 12.90 25.07
C PRO A 407 7.49 12.59 26.24
N PHE A 408 6.97 12.06 27.34
CA PHE A 408 7.76 11.81 28.56
C PHE A 408 8.77 10.67 28.42
N HIS A 409 8.48 9.66 27.60
CA HIS A 409 9.41 8.54 27.41
C HIS A 409 10.56 8.86 26.44
N TYR A 410 10.30 9.67 25.41
CA TYR A 410 11.31 10.09 24.43
C TYR A 410 12.20 11.24 24.93
N VAL A 411 11.65 12.18 25.73
CA VAL A 411 12.45 13.27 26.33
C VAL A 411 13.44 12.75 27.38
N LYS A 412 13.13 11.65 28.08
CA LYS A 412 14.05 11.04 29.06
C LYS A 412 15.24 10.31 28.44
N ASN A 413 15.17 9.94 27.17
CA ASN A 413 16.23 9.20 26.48
C ASN A 413 16.85 10.08 25.39
N ILE A 414 17.80 10.92 25.78
CA ILE A 414 18.52 11.88 24.92
C ILE A 414 19.07 11.25 23.63
N ASN A 415 19.36 9.94 23.66
CA ASN A 415 19.81 9.14 22.54
C ASN A 415 18.79 9.03 21.38
N TYR A 416 17.47 9.11 21.64
CA TYR A 416 16.46 9.16 20.57
C TYR A 416 16.34 10.54 19.92
N MET A 417 16.75 11.62 20.59
CA MET A 417 16.84 12.92 19.94
C MET A 417 17.89 12.91 18.83
N PHE A 418 19.00 12.17 18.99
CA PHE A 418 19.99 11.97 17.93
C PHE A 418 19.45 11.22 16.71
N LEU A 419 18.45 10.35 16.89
CA LEU A 419 17.75 9.71 15.77
C LEU A 419 16.86 10.67 14.98
N LEU A 420 16.43 11.78 15.56
CA LEU A 420 15.75 12.87 14.83
C LEU A 420 16.76 13.77 14.10
N ILE A 421 18.02 13.83 14.55
CA ILE A 421 19.07 14.62 13.90
C ILE A 421 19.38 14.08 12.50
N ILE A 422 19.39 12.76 12.28
CA ILE A 422 19.67 12.19 10.95
C ILE A 422 18.60 12.59 9.91
N PRO A 423 17.29 12.38 10.14
CA PRO A 423 16.23 12.90 9.27
C PRO A 423 16.28 14.41 9.10
N VAL A 424 16.54 15.18 10.16
CA VAL A 424 16.65 16.64 10.08
C VAL A 424 17.86 17.06 9.24
N TRP A 425 19.01 16.42 9.39
CA TRP A 425 20.21 16.70 8.61
C TRP A 425 20.03 16.31 7.15
N VAL A 426 19.54 15.07 6.90
CA VAL A 426 19.13 14.63 5.56
C VAL A 426 18.17 15.64 4.97
N TRP A 427 17.15 16.09 5.70
CA TRP A 427 16.20 17.12 5.27
C TRP A 427 16.84 18.46 4.97
N THR A 428 17.78 18.95 5.76
CA THR A 428 18.44 20.23 5.45
C THR A 428 19.19 20.15 4.11
N LYS A 429 19.83 19.02 3.81
CA LYS A 429 20.48 18.74 2.53
C LYS A 429 19.47 18.46 1.40
N PHE A 430 18.42 17.70 1.69
CA PHE A 430 17.34 17.37 0.76
C PHE A 430 16.52 18.60 0.39
N LYS A 431 16.29 19.52 1.33
CA LYS A 431 15.54 20.75 1.11
C LYS A 431 16.28 21.67 0.16
N SER A 432 17.60 21.81 0.32
CA SER A 432 18.42 22.55 -0.64
C SER A 432 18.37 21.91 -2.02
N PHE A 433 18.28 20.58 -2.12
CA PHE A 433 18.35 19.83 -3.38
C PHE A 433 17.01 19.72 -4.13
N LEU A 434 15.88 19.58 -3.41
CA LEU A 434 14.56 19.33 -3.99
C LEU A 434 13.73 20.58 -4.24
N PHE A 435 13.87 21.66 -3.46
CA PHE A 435 12.98 22.83 -3.58
C PHE A 435 13.63 23.99 -4.33
N HIS A 436 14.44 23.68 -5.35
CA HIS A 436 14.93 24.69 -6.27
C HIS A 436 13.77 25.24 -7.11
N ARG A 437 13.75 26.57 -7.31
CA ARG A 437 12.79 27.22 -8.21
C ARG A 437 13.21 27.10 -9.68
N GLU A 438 14.51 26.89 -9.92
CA GLU A 438 15.12 26.77 -11.24
C GLU A 438 14.89 25.37 -11.81
N VAL A 439 14.31 25.31 -13.02
CA VAL A 439 13.98 24.05 -13.71
C VAL A 439 15.22 23.20 -13.96
N GLU A 440 16.35 23.82 -14.32
CA GLU A 440 17.62 23.12 -14.58
C GLU A 440 18.13 22.34 -13.37
N LYS A 441 18.07 22.93 -12.16
CA LYS A 441 18.52 22.26 -10.93
C LYS A 441 17.63 21.08 -10.58
N VAL A 442 16.31 21.21 -10.73
CA VAL A 442 15.37 20.10 -10.51
C VAL A 442 15.59 18.98 -11.53
N LYS A 443 15.82 19.32 -12.79
CA LYS A 443 16.17 18.36 -13.86
C LYS A 443 17.45 17.60 -13.53
N LEU A 444 18.49 18.30 -13.09
CA LEU A 444 19.76 17.68 -12.68
C LEU A 444 19.57 16.72 -11.49
N THR A 445 18.84 17.16 -10.46
CA THR A 445 18.44 16.33 -9.31
C THR A 445 17.70 15.08 -9.74
N PHE A 446 16.75 15.21 -10.66
CA PHE A 446 16.01 14.11 -11.26
C PHE A 446 16.94 13.13 -12.00
N GLN A 447 17.86 13.63 -12.82
CA GLN A 447 18.81 12.81 -13.57
C GLN A 447 19.70 11.98 -12.64
N TYR A 448 20.24 12.60 -11.58
CA TYR A 448 21.02 11.90 -10.56
C TYR A 448 20.19 10.83 -9.85
N THR A 449 18.99 11.20 -9.39
CA THR A 449 18.11 10.27 -8.66
C THR A 449 17.73 9.07 -9.53
N GLY A 450 17.31 9.31 -10.78
CA GLY A 450 16.96 8.27 -11.75
C GLY A 450 18.13 7.34 -12.05
N THR A 451 19.32 7.89 -12.29
CA THR A 451 20.52 7.10 -12.58
C THR A 451 20.92 6.23 -11.40
N ILE A 452 20.93 6.78 -10.18
CA ILE A 452 21.28 6.03 -8.95
C ILE A 452 20.29 4.88 -8.73
N ILE A 453 18.99 5.13 -8.86
CA ILE A 453 17.96 4.08 -8.67
C ILE A 453 18.14 2.96 -9.70
N VAL A 454 18.35 3.30 -10.97
CA VAL A 454 18.56 2.31 -12.04
C VAL A 454 19.81 1.48 -11.76
N LEU A 455 20.95 2.12 -11.48
CA LEU A 455 22.21 1.42 -11.21
C LEU A 455 22.13 0.54 -9.96
N PHE A 456 21.53 1.05 -8.89
CA PHE A 456 21.39 0.31 -7.64
C PHE A 456 20.49 -0.91 -7.81
N TYR A 457 19.33 -0.76 -8.46
CA TYR A 457 18.43 -1.89 -8.67
C TYR A 457 19.01 -2.93 -9.65
N THR A 458 19.76 -2.46 -10.65
CA THR A 458 20.54 -3.33 -11.55
C THR A 458 21.56 -4.15 -10.76
N TYR A 459 22.32 -3.51 -9.88
CA TYR A 459 23.31 -4.17 -9.02
C TYR A 459 22.66 -5.21 -8.10
N VAL A 460 21.53 -4.87 -7.46
CA VAL A 460 20.75 -5.80 -6.64
C VAL A 460 20.30 -7.02 -7.45
N THR A 461 19.77 -6.79 -8.66
CA THR A 461 19.29 -7.87 -9.53
C THR A 461 20.42 -8.81 -9.94
N PHE A 462 21.58 -8.27 -10.35
CA PHE A 462 22.76 -9.10 -10.68
C PHE A 462 23.35 -9.80 -9.44
N SER A 463 23.31 -9.16 -8.28
CA SER A 463 23.72 -9.79 -7.02
C SER A 463 22.83 -10.99 -6.69
N ASN A 464 21.50 -10.84 -6.79
CA ASN A 464 20.57 -11.96 -6.62
C ASN A 464 20.82 -13.08 -7.63
N LEU A 465 21.03 -12.76 -8.92
CA LEU A 465 21.36 -13.75 -9.95
C LEU A 465 22.62 -14.55 -9.61
N TYR A 466 23.65 -13.88 -9.08
CA TYR A 466 24.94 -14.48 -8.78
C TYR A 466 24.95 -15.30 -7.48
N PHE A 467 24.40 -14.75 -6.40
CA PHE A 467 24.47 -15.37 -5.06
C PHE A 467 23.36 -16.41 -4.84
N ASN A 468 22.18 -16.24 -5.44
CA ASN A 468 21.04 -17.11 -5.17
C ASN A 468 21.32 -18.61 -5.45
N PRO A 469 21.87 -19.01 -6.61
CA PRO A 469 22.16 -20.42 -6.88
C PRO A 469 23.15 -21.02 -5.87
N ARG A 470 24.10 -20.23 -5.37
CA ARG A 470 25.10 -20.67 -4.38
C ARG A 470 24.47 -20.88 -3.02
N ASN A 471 23.64 -19.93 -2.58
CA ASN A 471 22.91 -20.03 -1.32
C ASN A 471 21.98 -21.25 -1.32
N VAL A 472 21.24 -21.46 -2.41
CA VAL A 472 20.40 -22.65 -2.60
C VAL A 472 21.23 -23.93 -2.57
N ALA A 473 22.40 -23.97 -3.20
CA ALA A 473 23.26 -25.16 -3.17
C ALA A 473 23.76 -25.49 -1.74
N ILE A 474 24.10 -24.47 -0.94
CA ILE A 474 24.47 -24.64 0.47
C ILE A 474 23.28 -25.16 1.28
N MET A 475 22.11 -24.55 1.13
CA MET A 475 20.89 -24.95 1.84
C MET A 475 20.46 -26.39 1.49
N LYS A 476 20.63 -26.80 0.23
CA LYS A 476 20.43 -28.20 -0.20
C LYS A 476 21.40 -29.15 0.49
N LYS A 477 22.70 -28.82 0.55
CA LYS A 477 23.71 -29.62 1.28
C LYS A 477 23.38 -29.75 2.78
N GLN A 478 22.76 -28.74 3.36
CA GLN A 478 22.33 -28.72 4.76
C GLN A 478 20.97 -29.40 5.01
N ASN A 479 20.37 -30.06 4.01
CA ASN A 479 19.04 -30.67 4.11
C ASN A 479 17.92 -29.72 4.55
N TYR A 480 18.09 -28.42 4.28
CA TYR A 480 17.16 -27.38 4.74
C TYR A 480 15.73 -27.57 4.17
N PHE A 481 15.62 -28.07 2.93
CA PHE A 481 14.35 -28.22 2.22
C PHE A 481 13.61 -29.54 2.51
N SER A 482 14.14 -30.39 3.40
CA SER A 482 13.57 -31.71 3.71
C SER A 482 12.17 -31.67 4.31
N LYS A 483 11.73 -30.53 4.86
CA LYS A 483 10.40 -30.33 5.44
C LYS A 483 9.59 -29.24 4.72
N LYS A 484 9.92 -28.97 3.45
CA LYS A 484 9.35 -27.85 2.69
C LYS A 484 8.63 -28.36 1.46
N VAL A 485 7.44 -27.84 1.19
CA VAL A 485 6.71 -28.11 -0.06
C VAL A 485 7.32 -27.26 -1.16
N VAL A 486 7.58 -27.85 -2.32
CA VAL A 486 8.08 -27.14 -3.50
C VAL A 486 6.92 -26.95 -4.47
N GLY A 487 6.58 -25.70 -4.75
CA GLY A 487 5.53 -25.29 -5.67
C GLY A 487 6.06 -24.61 -6.93
N ASN A 488 5.27 -24.61 -8.00
CA ASN A 488 5.60 -23.93 -9.26
C ASN A 488 4.53 -22.96 -9.78
N GLY A 489 3.60 -22.51 -8.91
CA GLY A 489 2.53 -21.62 -9.32
C GLY A 489 2.02 -20.69 -8.22
N LYS A 490 1.25 -19.68 -8.63
CA LYS A 490 0.79 -18.60 -7.74
C LYS A 490 -0.21 -19.09 -6.68
N GLU A 491 -1.06 -20.07 -6.99
CA GLU A 491 -2.08 -20.57 -6.08
C GLU A 491 -1.50 -21.30 -4.86
N ILE A 492 -0.41 -22.05 -5.04
CA ILE A 492 0.30 -22.62 -3.89
C ILE A 492 1.03 -21.56 -3.09
N PHE A 493 1.60 -20.54 -3.74
CA PHE A 493 2.32 -19.47 -3.05
C PHE A 493 1.40 -18.52 -2.25
N LEU A 494 0.15 -18.37 -2.68
CA LEU A 494 -0.88 -17.56 -2.01
C LEU A 494 -1.91 -18.42 -1.28
N TYR A 495 -1.62 -19.71 -1.04
CA TYR A 495 -2.57 -20.65 -0.46
C TYR A 495 -3.12 -20.16 0.89
N ASP A 496 -2.25 -19.74 1.81
CA ASP A 496 -2.65 -19.29 3.15
C ASP A 496 -3.54 -18.02 3.06
N GLU A 497 -3.17 -17.04 2.23
CA GLU A 497 -3.93 -15.79 2.06
C GLU A 497 -5.32 -16.04 1.44
N TYR A 498 -5.37 -16.84 0.37
CA TYR A 498 -6.61 -17.11 -0.37
C TYR A 498 -7.56 -18.01 0.41
N THR A 499 -7.08 -19.06 1.07
CA THR A 499 -7.94 -19.94 1.85
C THR A 499 -8.53 -19.21 3.06
N SER A 500 -7.72 -18.47 3.81
CA SER A 500 -8.19 -17.65 4.93
C SER A 500 -9.26 -16.64 4.48
N SER A 501 -9.03 -15.95 3.35
CA SER A 501 -9.98 -14.97 2.80
C SER A 501 -11.31 -15.60 2.38
N ILE A 502 -11.26 -16.74 1.67
CA ILE A 502 -12.48 -17.44 1.22
C ILE A 502 -13.24 -18.01 2.41
N VAL A 503 -12.55 -18.59 3.39
CA VAL A 503 -13.19 -19.11 4.60
C VAL A 503 -13.86 -17.97 5.39
N TYR A 504 -13.19 -16.84 5.55
CA TYR A 504 -13.79 -15.66 6.16
C TYR A 504 -15.05 -15.19 5.39
N ALA A 505 -15.00 -15.15 4.06
CA ALA A 505 -16.15 -14.80 3.24
C ALA A 505 -17.32 -15.80 3.36
N MET A 506 -17.03 -17.09 3.54
CA MET A 506 -18.04 -18.12 3.81
C MET A 506 -18.71 -17.90 5.17
N GLU A 507 -17.95 -17.62 6.23
CA GLU A 507 -18.53 -17.33 7.55
C GLU A 507 -19.40 -16.07 7.54
N ILE A 508 -18.97 -15.01 6.84
CA ILE A 508 -19.80 -13.82 6.61
C ILE A 508 -21.10 -14.18 5.88
N ALA A 509 -21.04 -15.09 4.90
CA ALA A 509 -22.22 -15.54 4.18
C ALA A 509 -23.23 -16.24 5.11
N LYS A 510 -22.74 -17.10 6.02
CA LYS A 510 -23.57 -17.78 7.04
C LYS A 510 -24.24 -16.78 7.98
N LEU A 511 -23.45 -15.84 8.52
CA LEU A 511 -23.96 -14.81 9.43
C LEU A 511 -25.06 -13.96 8.77
N ASN A 512 -24.89 -13.63 7.48
CA ASN A 512 -25.86 -12.88 6.69
C ASN A 512 -27.03 -13.72 6.15
N LYS A 513 -27.08 -15.02 6.47
CA LYS A 513 -28.05 -15.97 5.92
C LYS A 513 -28.10 -15.95 4.38
N ASN A 514 -26.95 -15.79 3.73
CA ASN A 514 -26.80 -15.76 2.28
C ASN A 514 -26.20 -17.07 1.76
N ARG A 515 -27.08 -18.04 1.47
CA ARG A 515 -26.68 -19.38 1.01
C ARG A 515 -26.04 -19.38 -0.38
N GLU A 516 -26.53 -18.56 -1.30
CA GLU A 516 -25.98 -18.47 -2.67
C GLU A 516 -24.52 -18.03 -2.65
N TRP A 517 -24.20 -17.01 -1.84
CA TRP A 517 -22.82 -16.54 -1.70
C TRP A 517 -21.93 -17.58 -1.00
N PHE A 518 -22.45 -18.27 0.01
CA PHE A 518 -21.74 -19.37 0.66
C PHE A 518 -21.39 -20.48 -0.35
N ASP A 519 -22.36 -20.94 -1.13
CA ASP A 519 -22.17 -21.99 -2.13
C ASP A 519 -21.19 -21.56 -3.24
N TYR A 520 -21.25 -20.28 -3.66
CA TYR A 520 -20.27 -19.71 -4.58
C TYR A 520 -18.85 -19.74 -4.00
N GLN A 521 -18.65 -19.24 -2.77
CA GLN A 521 -17.34 -19.23 -2.11
C GLN A 521 -16.79 -20.64 -1.88
N LYS A 522 -17.64 -21.59 -1.49
CA LYS A 522 -17.30 -23.01 -1.38
C LYS A 522 -16.84 -23.60 -2.72
N SER A 523 -17.50 -23.23 -3.83
CA SER A 523 -17.06 -23.62 -5.18
C SER A 523 -15.70 -23.01 -5.55
N VAL A 524 -15.47 -21.74 -5.21
CA VAL A 524 -14.18 -21.06 -5.43
C VAL A 524 -13.07 -21.76 -4.63
N LEU A 525 -13.33 -22.11 -3.37
CA LEU A 525 -12.39 -22.86 -2.53
C LEU A 525 -12.02 -24.20 -3.18
N GLY A 526 -13.01 -24.99 -3.61
CA GLY A 526 -12.74 -26.28 -4.26
C GLY A 526 -11.86 -26.15 -5.52
N LYS A 527 -12.12 -25.13 -6.35
CA LYS A 527 -11.29 -24.84 -7.53
C LYS A 527 -9.87 -24.40 -7.15
N LEU A 528 -9.72 -23.60 -6.09
CA LEU A 528 -8.43 -23.17 -5.57
C LEU A 528 -7.61 -24.38 -5.10
N LEU A 529 -8.19 -25.24 -4.25
CA LEU A 529 -7.51 -26.42 -3.70
C LEU A 529 -7.02 -27.36 -4.80
N GLU A 530 -7.86 -27.62 -5.82
CA GLU A 530 -7.48 -28.45 -6.97
C GLU A 530 -6.34 -27.84 -7.80
N ARG A 531 -6.29 -26.51 -7.94
CA ARG A 531 -5.19 -25.83 -8.61
C ARG A 531 -3.91 -25.88 -7.77
N THR A 532 -4.02 -25.64 -6.46
CA THR A 532 -2.89 -25.75 -5.53
C THR A 532 -2.27 -27.15 -5.58
N LYS A 533 -3.09 -28.22 -5.55
CA LYS A 533 -2.61 -29.62 -5.69
C LYS A 533 -1.82 -29.86 -6.97
N LYS A 534 -2.22 -29.25 -8.09
CA LYS A 534 -1.54 -29.38 -9.39
C LYS A 534 -0.22 -28.62 -9.46
N GLN A 535 -0.01 -27.65 -8.57
CA GLN A 535 1.20 -26.82 -8.54
C GLN A 535 2.25 -27.32 -7.54
N ILE A 536 1.93 -28.35 -6.76
CA ILE A 536 2.89 -29.05 -5.90
C ILE A 536 3.79 -29.93 -6.79
N VAL A 537 5.09 -29.67 -6.76
CA VAL A 537 6.12 -30.42 -7.49
C VAL A 537 6.80 -31.46 -6.59
N PHE A 538 7.06 -31.09 -5.33
CA PHE A 538 7.67 -31.98 -4.34
C PHE A 538 7.02 -31.74 -2.98
N ASP A 539 6.68 -32.82 -2.28
CA ASP A 539 5.86 -32.78 -1.07
C ASP A 539 6.35 -33.75 0.00
N PRO A 540 7.36 -33.36 0.79
CA PRO A 540 7.93 -34.23 1.81
C PRO A 540 7.11 -34.27 3.10
N ILE A 541 6.05 -33.45 3.22
CA ILE A 541 5.21 -33.34 4.41
C ILE A 541 3.77 -33.81 4.17
N ASP A 542 3.52 -34.43 3.02
CA ASP A 542 2.20 -34.91 2.59
C ASP A 542 1.12 -33.81 2.67
N PHE A 543 1.46 -32.60 2.24
CA PHE A 543 0.53 -31.48 2.18
C PHE A 543 -0.58 -31.69 1.14
N LYS A 544 -0.29 -32.38 0.03
CA LYS A 544 -1.24 -32.62 -1.04
C LYS A 544 -2.46 -33.43 -0.58
N SER A 545 -2.27 -34.38 0.35
CA SER A 545 -3.37 -35.13 0.98
C SER A 545 -4.17 -34.29 1.98
N GLN A 546 -3.56 -33.24 2.55
CA GLN A 546 -4.22 -32.30 3.46
C GLN A 546 -5.09 -31.27 2.73
N LEU A 547 -4.92 -31.11 1.42
CA LEU A 547 -5.72 -30.22 0.58
C LEU A 547 -7.10 -30.79 0.20
N ASP A 548 -7.48 -31.94 0.75
CA ASP A 548 -8.84 -32.47 0.66
C ASP A 548 -9.78 -31.72 1.62
N PHE A 549 -11.05 -31.58 1.22
CA PHE A 549 -12.06 -30.95 2.07
C PHE A 549 -12.12 -31.66 3.43
N GLY A 550 -12.01 -30.89 4.53
CA GLY A 550 -12.03 -31.41 5.90
C GLY A 550 -10.66 -31.51 6.58
N LYS A 551 -9.54 -31.27 5.87
CA LYS A 551 -8.17 -31.42 6.42
C LYS A 551 -7.25 -30.21 6.22
N LEU A 552 -7.81 -29.05 5.87
CA LEU A 552 -7.00 -27.86 5.53
C LEU A 552 -6.15 -27.42 6.72
N LYS A 553 -4.84 -27.35 6.49
CA LYS A 553 -3.91 -26.64 7.35
C LYS A 553 -3.87 -25.19 6.90
N THR A 554 -4.17 -24.25 7.78
CA THR A 554 -4.01 -22.80 7.56
C THR A 554 -3.14 -22.23 8.67
N LEU A 555 -2.09 -21.48 8.34
CA LEU A 555 -1.16 -20.93 9.34
C LEU A 555 -1.76 -19.78 10.18
N GLU A 556 -2.71 -19.03 9.63
CA GLU A 556 -3.26 -17.84 10.31
C GLU A 556 -4.55 -18.12 11.10
N VAL A 557 -5.18 -19.27 10.83
CA VAL A 557 -6.39 -19.72 11.52
C VAL A 557 -6.13 -21.11 12.05
N ASP A 558 -5.88 -21.22 13.36
CA ASP A 558 -5.92 -22.50 14.03
C ASP A 558 -7.38 -22.98 14.04
N PHE A 559 -7.71 -23.86 13.10
CA PHE A 559 -8.81 -24.81 13.26
C PHE A 559 -8.45 -25.92 14.26
N HIS A 560 -7.40 -25.74 15.09
CA HIS A 560 -7.08 -26.64 16.18
C HIS A 560 -8.23 -26.62 17.21
N ASN A 561 -9.22 -27.47 16.94
CA ASN A 561 -10.40 -27.91 17.70
C ASN A 561 -11.76 -27.71 17.01
N ASP A 562 -11.83 -27.08 15.84
CA ASP A 562 -13.09 -26.94 15.10
C ASP A 562 -12.98 -27.79 13.82
N ASP A 563 -13.85 -28.80 13.66
CA ASP A 563 -13.84 -29.67 12.48
C ASP A 563 -14.07 -28.79 11.24
N PHE A 564 -13.17 -28.79 10.25
CA PHE A 564 -13.34 -27.97 9.04
C PHE A 564 -14.66 -28.32 8.30
N ASN A 565 -15.26 -29.47 8.61
CA ASN A 565 -16.64 -29.79 8.23
C ASN A 565 -17.67 -28.77 8.75
N GLU A 566 -17.48 -28.17 9.93
CA GLU A 566 -18.31 -27.08 10.47
C GLU A 566 -18.17 -25.81 9.63
N VAL A 567 -16.96 -25.47 9.18
CA VAL A 567 -16.73 -24.34 8.25
C VAL A 567 -17.49 -24.57 6.94
N LEU A 568 -17.56 -25.82 6.47
CA LEU A 568 -18.25 -26.20 5.24
C LEU A 568 -19.76 -26.42 5.41
N ASP A 569 -20.27 -26.40 6.64
CA ASP A 569 -21.68 -26.47 6.99
C ASP A 569 -22.26 -25.06 7.12
N TYR A 570 -23.16 -24.72 6.21
CA TYR A 570 -23.84 -23.43 6.20
C TYR A 570 -24.61 -23.14 7.50
N ASN A 571 -25.11 -24.19 8.18
CA ASN A 571 -25.93 -24.04 9.38
C ASN A 571 -25.11 -23.89 10.67
N SER A 572 -23.80 -24.09 10.60
CA SER A 572 -22.89 -24.07 11.73
C SER A 572 -21.88 -22.92 11.56
N PRO A 573 -22.22 -21.69 11.96
CA PRO A 573 -21.26 -20.59 11.95
C PRO A 573 -20.15 -20.86 12.97
N VAL A 574 -18.90 -20.82 12.53
CA VAL A 574 -17.73 -21.13 13.37
C VAL A 574 -17.23 -19.84 14.01
N THR A 575 -17.14 -19.83 15.34
CA THR A 575 -16.41 -18.78 16.06
C THR A 575 -14.91 -19.04 15.96
N PHE A 576 -14.24 -18.39 15.01
CA PHE A 576 -12.78 -18.49 14.84
C PHE A 576 -12.04 -18.36 16.19
N LYS A 577 -11.07 -19.21 16.52
CA LYS A 577 -10.06 -18.94 17.59
C LYS A 577 -8.83 -18.28 16.95
N VAL A 578 -8.03 -17.48 17.67
CA VAL A 578 -6.77 -16.91 17.13
C VAL A 578 -5.59 -17.26 18.05
N TRP A 579 -4.45 -17.49 17.40
CA TRP A 579 -3.10 -17.62 17.96
C TRP A 579 -2.73 -16.47 18.91
N LYS A 580 -2.01 -16.79 19.98
CA LYS A 580 -1.41 -15.82 20.91
C LYS A 580 -0.11 -15.24 20.39
#